data_AF-A0A3B1BZK0-F1
#
_entry.id   AF-A0A3B1BZK0-F1
#
_cell.length_a   1.000
_cell.length_b   1.000
_cell.length_c   1.000
_cell.angle_alpha   90.00
_cell.angle_beta   90.00
_cell.angle_gamma   90.00
#
_symmetry.space_group_name_H-M   'P 1'
#
loop_
_entity.id
_entity.type
_entity.pdbx_description
1 polymer ?
#
loop_
_entity_poly.entity_id
_entity_poly.type
_entity_poly.pdbx_seq_one_letter_code
_entity_poly.pdbx_strand_id
1 'polypeptide(L)'
;MKFFYEFLSDGQTKSEALRNAKIRFIDEIDPNPYYWAAFTLSGNSNPIQFVNDSNIYIYLFGLIILLLLRYLYIKKNYLVRHNDFRSRL
;
A
#
# COMPACT_ATOMS: atom_id res chain seq x y z
N MET A 1 -3.45 5.85 21.01
CA MET A 1 -2.79 4.79 20.20
C MET A 1 -2.49 5.15 18.75
N LYS A 2 -3.12 6.18 18.15
CA LYS A 2 -2.78 6.62 16.78
C LYS A 2 -1.27 6.90 16.60
N PHE A 3 -0.68 7.66 17.51
CA PHE A 3 0.76 7.99 17.46
C PHE A 3 1.67 6.77 17.53
N PHE A 4 1.29 5.71 18.25
CA PHE A 4 2.10 4.49 18.34
C PHE A 4 2.19 3.78 16.98
N TYR A 5 1.06 3.67 16.27
CA TYR A 5 1.04 3.05 14.94
C TYR A 5 1.71 3.91 13.87
N GLU A 6 1.63 5.23 14.00
CA GLU A 6 2.36 6.19 13.14
C GLU A 6 3.88 5.98 13.25
N PHE A 7 4.42 6.00 14.48
CA PHE A 7 5.84 5.76 14.69
C PHE A 7 6.28 4.33 14.33
N LEU A 8 5.39 3.34 14.46
CA LEU A 8 5.67 2.00 13.95
C LEU A 8 5.79 2.00 12.43
N SER A 9 4.86 2.62 11.71
CA SER A 9 4.92 2.69 10.24
C SER A 9 6.15 3.44 9.72
N ASP A 10 6.71 4.35 10.53
CA ASP A 10 7.96 5.04 10.25
C ASP A 10 9.20 4.15 10.43
N GLY A 11 9.02 2.88 10.82
CA GLY A 11 10.08 1.88 10.97
C GLY A 11 10.75 1.87 12.33
N GLN A 12 10.22 2.59 13.33
CA GLN A 12 10.77 2.57 14.69
C GLN A 12 10.58 1.20 15.35
N THR A 13 11.47 0.88 16.28
CA THR A 13 11.27 -0.28 17.16
C THR A 13 10.00 -0.07 18.00
N LYS A 14 9.38 -1.15 18.47
CA LYS A 14 8.16 -1.04 19.28
C LYS A 14 8.41 -0.25 20.58
N SER A 15 9.62 -0.34 21.13
CA SER A 15 10.03 0.43 22.31
C SER A 15 10.11 1.92 22.02
N GLU A 16 10.76 2.30 20.92
CA GLU A 16 10.89 3.71 20.49
C GLU A 16 9.53 4.30 20.12
N ALA A 17 8.73 3.57 19.34
CA ALA A 17 7.40 3.99 18.95
C ALA A 17 6.50 4.22 20.17
N LEU A 18 6.55 3.34 21.18
CA LEU A 18 5.75 3.51 22.41
C LEU A 18 6.23 4.71 23.23
N ARG A 19 7.55 4.90 23.36
CA ARG A 19 8.11 6.05 24.07
C ARG A 19 7.70 7.37 23.40
N ASN A 20 7.87 7.47 22.09
CA ASN A 20 7.57 8.68 21.34
C ASN A 20 6.06 8.96 21.31
N ALA A 21 5.23 7.91 21.24
CA ALA A 21 3.78 8.06 21.35
C ALA A 21 3.35 8.63 22.71
N LYS A 22 4.00 8.23 23.81
CA LYS A 22 3.72 8.77 25.16
C LYS A 22 4.16 10.23 25.29
N ILE A 23 5.36 10.57 24.82
CA ILE A 23 5.85 11.96 24.83
C ILE A 23 4.87 12.86 24.06
N ARG A 24 4.52 12.45 22.83
CA ARG A 24 3.58 13.21 22.00
C ARG A 24 2.20 13.33 22.63
N PHE A 25 1.72 12.30 23.32
CA PHE A 25 0.46 12.36 24.05
C PHE A 25 0.50 13.37 25.19
N ILE A 26 1.59 13.39 25.96
CA ILE A 26 1.81 14.35 27.06
C ILE A 26 1.84 15.78 26.52
N ASP A 27 2.51 16.00 25.39
CA ASP A 27 2.72 17.32 24.80
C ASP A 27 1.48 17.86 24.07
N GLU A 28 0.75 17.00 23.34
CA GLU A 28 -0.35 17.43 22.45
C GLU A 28 -1.76 17.21 23.03
N ILE A 29 -1.94 16.29 23.99
CA ILE A 29 -3.27 15.88 24.47
C ILE A 29 -3.45 16.17 25.96
N ASP A 30 -2.77 15.42 26.82
CA ASP A 30 -2.92 15.54 28.27
C ASP A 30 -1.72 14.91 29.01
N PRO A 31 -1.04 15.66 29.90
CA PRO A 31 0.05 15.12 30.70
C PRO A 31 -0.39 14.12 31.79
N ASN A 32 -1.68 14.02 32.10
CA ASN A 32 -2.19 13.18 33.17
C ASN A 32 -1.84 11.69 32.96
N PRO A 33 -1.08 11.07 33.89
CA PRO A 33 -0.60 9.70 33.77
C PRO A 33 -1.71 8.66 33.68
N TYR A 34 -2.93 8.99 34.13
CA TYR A 34 -4.10 8.11 34.00
C TYR A 34 -4.31 7.64 32.55
N TYR A 35 -4.01 8.48 31.56
CA TYR A 35 -4.30 8.18 30.15
C TYR A 35 -3.17 7.46 29.41
N TRP A 36 -1.92 7.53 29.88
CA TRP A 36 -0.77 7.02 29.12
C TRP A 36 0.16 6.09 29.92
N ALA A 37 0.15 6.13 31.26
CA ALA A 37 1.07 5.37 32.09
C ALA A 37 0.79 3.86 32.04
N ALA A 38 -0.46 3.47 31.84
CA ALA A 38 -0.89 2.07 31.75
C ALA A 38 -0.32 1.34 30.51
N PHE A 39 0.14 2.06 29.49
CA PHE A 39 0.68 1.42 28.28
C PHE A 39 2.09 0.89 28.53
N THR A 40 2.26 -0.42 28.51
CA THR A 40 3.55 -1.08 28.65
C THR A 40 3.83 -1.97 27.45
N LEU A 41 5.12 -2.13 27.13
CA LEU A 41 5.54 -3.06 26.09
C LEU A 41 5.80 -4.42 26.73
N SER A 42 5.30 -5.49 26.10
CA SER A 42 5.58 -6.87 26.51
C SER A 42 6.11 -7.67 25.32
N GLY A 43 7.13 -8.49 25.55
CA GLY A 43 7.75 -9.33 24.53
C GLY A 43 8.83 -8.63 23.69
N ASN A 44 8.99 -9.08 22.45
CA ASN A 44 10.06 -8.65 21.55
C ASN A 44 9.84 -7.20 21.04
N SER A 45 10.84 -6.35 21.24
CA SER A 45 10.89 -4.93 20.87
C SER A 45 11.34 -4.64 19.44
N ASN A 46 11.79 -5.64 18.69
CA ASN A 46 12.32 -5.47 17.34
C ASN A 46 11.35 -4.73 16.41
N PRO A 47 11.88 -3.91 15.48
CA PRO A 47 11.06 -3.19 14.52
C PRO A 47 10.32 -4.18 13.61
N ILE A 48 9.10 -3.80 13.23
CA ILE A 48 8.32 -4.57 12.26
C ILE A 48 8.96 -4.31 10.90
N GLN A 49 9.47 -5.35 10.26
CA GLN A 49 9.90 -5.24 8.87
C GLN A 49 8.67 -5.15 7.99
N PHE A 50 8.31 -3.93 7.59
CA PHE A 50 7.34 -3.72 6.53
C PHE A 50 8.02 -4.11 5.23
N VAL A 51 7.90 -5.37 4.85
CA VAL A 51 8.25 -5.82 3.51
C VAL A 51 7.22 -5.18 2.58
N ASN A 52 7.58 -4.06 1.96
CA ASN A 52 6.81 -3.47 0.88
C ASN A 52 6.93 -4.35 -0.37
N ASP A 53 6.36 -5.56 -0.31
CA ASP A 53 6.11 -6.43 -1.46
C ASP A 53 4.90 -5.90 -2.26
N SER A 54 4.79 -4.57 -2.40
CA SER A 54 3.79 -3.99 -3.28
C SER A 54 4.26 -4.24 -4.72
N ASN A 55 3.86 -5.38 -5.27
CA ASN A 55 4.03 -5.76 -6.66
C ASN A 55 3.17 -4.92 -7.62
N ILE A 56 3.12 -3.60 -7.38
CA ILE A 56 2.39 -2.61 -8.17
C ILE A 56 2.79 -2.69 -9.65
N TYR A 57 4.06 -3.02 -9.91
CA TYR A 57 4.60 -3.24 -11.26
C TYR A 57 3.98 -4.45 -11.97
N ILE A 58 3.65 -5.53 -11.25
CA ILE A 58 3.00 -6.71 -11.83
C ILE A 58 1.56 -6.37 -12.25
N TYR A 59 0.83 -5.62 -11.42
CA TYR A 59 -0.51 -5.16 -11.75
C TYR A 59 -0.53 -4.18 -12.93
N LEU A 60 0.42 -3.24 -12.97
CA LEU A 60 0.60 -2.32 -14.10
C LEU A 60 0.93 -3.08 -15.40
N PHE A 61 1.83 -4.06 -15.33
CA PHE A 61 2.21 -4.88 -16.48
C PHE A 61 1.03 -5.70 -17.01
N GLY A 62 0.25 -6.31 -16.11
CA GLY A 62 -0.98 -7.03 -16.47
C GLY A 62 -2.00 -6.13 -17.17
N LEU A 63 -2.18 -4.90 -16.67
CA LEU A 63 -3.09 -3.92 -17.28
C LEU A 63 -2.67 -3.55 -18.71
N ILE A 64 -1.37 -3.33 -18.93
CA ILE A 64 -0.81 -2.99 -20.25
C ILE A 64 -1.05 -4.12 -21.25
N ILE A 65 -0.79 -5.38 -20.86
CA ILE A 65 -1.04 -6.55 -21.71
C ILE A 65 -2.52 -6.65 -22.09
N LEU A 66 -3.42 -6.44 -21.12
CA LEU A 66 -4.86 -6.56 -21.33
C LEU A 66 -5.37 -5.51 -22.34
N LEU A 67 -4.87 -4.28 -22.24
CA LEU A 67 -5.16 -3.21 -23.21
C LEU A 67 -4.62 -3.54 -24.61
N LEU A 68 -3.42 -4.11 -24.69
CA LEU A 68 -2.77 -4.45 -25.96
C LEU A 68 -3.52 -5.59 -26.67
N LEU A 69 -3.93 -6.63 -25.93
CA LEU A 69 -4.77 -7.71 -26.46
C LEU A 69 -6.12 -7.19 -26.95
N ARG A 70 -6.77 -6.30 -26.18
CA ARG A 70 -8.02 -5.66 -26.59
C ARG A 70 -7.84 -4.87 -27.90
N TYR A 71 -6.77 -4.09 -28.01
CA TYR A 71 -6.46 -3.33 -29.22
C TYR A 71 -6.27 -4.25 -30.44
N LEU A 72 -5.47 -5.32 -30.29
CA LEU A 72 -5.23 -6.28 -31.37
C LEU A 72 -6.50 -7.02 -31.81
N TYR A 73 -7.39 -7.36 -30.86
CA TYR A 73 -8.68 -7.99 -31.16
C TYR A 73 -9.57 -7.07 -32.02
N ILE A 74 -9.68 -5.78 -31.66
CA ILE A 74 -10.45 -4.80 -32.42
C ILE A 74 -9.85 -4.61 -33.82
N LYS A 75 -8.51 -4.47 -33.91
CA LYS A 75 -7.80 -4.31 -35.19
C LYS A 75 -8.01 -5.52 -36.11
N LYS A 76 -7.92 -6.74 -35.58
CA LYS A 76 -8.18 -7.98 -36.34
C LYS A 76 -9.60 -7.98 -36.90
N ASN A 77 -10.60 -7.66 -36.08
CA ASN A 77 -12.00 -7.64 -36.51
C ASN A 77 -12.27 -6.56 -37.57
N TYR A 78 -11.60 -5.41 -37.49
CA TYR A 78 -11.70 -4.37 -38.50
C TYR A 78 -11.10 -4.81 -39.86
N LEU A 79 -9.92 -5.43 -39.84
CA LEU A 79 -9.22 -5.89 -41.05
C LEU A 79 -9.95 -7.06 -41.74
N VAL A 80 -10.47 -8.01 -40.97
CA VAL A 80 -11.26 -9.13 -41.52
C VAL A 80 -12.53 -8.62 -42.20
N ARG A 81 -13.23 -7.66 -41.59
CA ARG A 81 -14.46 -7.08 -42.15
C ARG A 81 -14.20 -6.27 -43.42
N HIS A 82 -13.08 -5.54 -43.51
CA HIS A 82 -12.73 -4.75 -44.69
C HIS A 82 -12.33 -5.61 -45.90
N ASN A 83 -11.61 -6.71 -45.69
CA ASN A 83 -11.21 -7.61 -46.79
C ASN A 83 -12.39 -8.35 -47.42
N ASP A 84 -13.45 -8.67 -46.66
CA ASP A 84 -14.65 -9.35 -47.16
C ASP A 84 -15.52 -8.45 -48.08
N PHE A 85 -15.40 -7.12 -47.96
CA PHE A 85 -16.06 -6.20 -48.90
C PHE A 85 -15.36 -6.11 -50.26
N ARG A 86 -14.06 -6.41 -50.34
CA ARG A 86 -13.27 -6.27 -51.57
C ARG A 86 -13.32 -7.52 -52.47
N SER A 87 -13.71 -8.67 -51.93
CA SER A 87 -13.86 -9.94 -52.67
C SER A 87 -15.23 -10.10 -53.34
N ARG A 88 -16.18 -9.20 -53.06
CA ARG A 88 -17.56 -9.21 -53.59
C ARG A 88 -17.82 -8.16 -54.68
N LEU A 89 -16.79 -7.38 -55.05
CA LEU A 89 -16.77 -6.47 -56.21
C LEU A 89 -15.91 -7.10 -57.30
#